data_AF-A0A7Y5S0M1-F1
#
_entry.id   AF-A0A7Y5S0M1-F1
#
_cell.length_a   1.000
_cell.length_b   1.000
_cell.length_c   1.000
_cell.angle_alpha   90.00
_cell.angle_beta   90.00
_cell.angle_gamma   90.00
#
_symmetry.space_group_name_H-M   'P 1'
#
loop_
_entity.id
_entity.type
_entity.pdbx_description
1 polymer ?
#
loop_
_entity_poly.entity_id
_entity_poly.type
_entity_poly.pdbx_seq_one_letter_code
_entity_poly.pdbx_strand_id
1 'polypeptide(L)' 'MNVPKRTVPKPEDQRGLRCPACGCKHLPVLYTRQRPGHVMRIRACRHCGRRVTTRERLQ' A
#
# COMPACT_ATOMS: atom_id res chain seq x y z
N MET A 1 14.53 -8.60 25.34
CA MET A 1 13.82 -7.70 24.40
C MET A 1 13.22 -8.58 23.29
N ASN A 2 11.91 -8.86 23.35
CA ASN A 2 11.26 -9.68 22.32
C ASN A 2 10.73 -8.76 21.22
N VAL A 3 11.39 -8.76 20.06
CA VAL A 3 10.90 -8.09 18.85
C VAL A 3 9.85 -9.03 18.23
N PRO A 4 8.55 -8.66 18.18
CA PRO A 4 7.56 -9.54 17.57
C PRO A 4 7.88 -9.72 16.08
N LYS A 5 8.10 -10.98 15.68
CA LYS A 5 8.34 -11.36 14.27
C LYS A 5 7.15 -10.89 13.43
N ARG A 6 7.41 -10.03 12.43
CA ARG A 6 6.41 -9.66 11.41
C ARG A 6 6.05 -10.91 10.61
N THR A 7 4.89 -11.49 10.90
CA THR A 7 4.22 -12.43 10.01
C THR A 7 3.83 -11.70 8.73
N VAL A 8 4.50 -12.01 7.63
CA VAL A 8 4.13 -11.51 6.30
C VAL A 8 2.88 -12.30 5.89
N PRO A 9 1.70 -11.67 5.76
CA PRO A 9 0.49 -12.39 5.44
C PRO A 9 0.57 -12.95 4.01
N LYS A 10 0.00 -14.15 3.81
CA LYS A 10 -0.06 -14.81 2.49
C LYS A 10 -0.80 -13.91 1.46
N PRO A 11 -0.44 -13.97 0.17
CA PRO A 11 -0.99 -13.06 -0.84
C PRO A 11 -2.50 -13.23 -1.08
N GLU A 12 -3.06 -14.41 -0.78
CA GLU A 12 -4.46 -14.78 -1.02
C GLU A 12 -5.48 -14.11 -0.08
N ASP A 13 -5.07 -13.78 1.16
CA ASP A 13 -5.98 -13.24 2.20
C ASP A 13 -6.05 -11.71 2.27
N GLN A 14 -5.23 -11.01 1.48
CA GLN A 14 -5.13 -9.54 1.51
C GLN A 14 -5.93 -8.89 0.38
N ARG A 15 -7.21 -9.26 0.23
CA ARG A 15 -8.11 -8.52 -0.67
C ARG A 15 -8.22 -7.06 -0.19
N GLY A 16 -7.80 -6.14 -1.06
CA GLY A 16 -7.87 -4.70 -0.84
C GLY A 16 -6.60 -4.08 -0.22
N LEU A 17 -6.37 -2.80 -0.53
CA LEU A 17 -5.21 -2.06 -0.07
C LEU A 17 -5.31 -1.71 1.42
N ARG A 18 -4.27 -2.02 2.20
CA ARG A 18 -4.17 -1.65 3.62
C ARG A 18 -2.85 -0.96 3.91
N CYS A 19 -2.85 -0.08 4.91
CA CYS A 19 -1.63 0.53 5.40
C CYS A 19 -0.74 -0.55 6.07
N PRO A 20 0.52 -0.74 5.63
CA PRO A 20 1.40 -1.76 6.22
C PRO A 20 1.90 -1.40 7.63
N ALA A 21 1.66 -0.17 8.09
CA ALA A 21 2.09 0.28 9.41
C ALA A 21 0.98 0.13 10.47
N CYS A 22 -0.27 0.45 10.13
CA CYS A 22 -1.37 0.50 11.10
C CYS A 22 -2.61 -0.32 10.68
N GLY A 23 -2.60 -0.97 9.53
CA GLY A 23 -3.73 -1.79 9.04
C GLY A 23 -4.94 -1.00 8.51
N CYS A 24 -4.96 0.33 8.62
CA CYS A 24 -6.04 1.18 8.12
C CYS A 24 -6.28 0.96 6.61
N LYS A 25 -7.57 0.91 6.22
CA LYS A 25 -8.02 0.72 4.83
C LYS A 25 -8.28 2.04 4.08
N HIS A 26 -8.14 3.18 4.74
CA HIS A 26 -8.31 4.50 4.13
C HIS A 26 -6.97 5.03 3.62
N LEU A 27 -6.72 4.82 2.33
CA LEU A 27 -5.53 5.27 1.63
C LEU A 27 -5.90 6.15 0.41
N PRO A 28 -6.32 7.41 0.63
CA PRO A 28 -6.54 8.37 -0.47
C PRO A 28 -5.31 8.48 -1.36
N VAL A 29 -5.55 8.62 -2.66
CA VAL A 29 -4.48 8.88 -3.65
C VAL A 29 -4.02 10.32 -3.47
N LEU A 30 -2.71 10.50 -3.27
CA LEU A 30 -2.08 11.82 -3.27
C LEU A 30 -1.84 12.29 -4.71
N TYR A 31 -1.24 11.44 -5.52
CA TYR A 31 -1.01 11.72 -6.93
C TYR A 31 -0.82 10.44 -7.73
N THR A 32 -1.09 10.56 -9.03
CA THR A 32 -0.85 9.53 -10.02
C THR A 32 0.29 9.98 -10.92
N ARG A 33 1.24 9.08 -11.20
CA ARG A 33 2.33 9.30 -12.12
C ARG A 33 2.30 8.19 -13.17
N GLN A 34 2.17 8.58 -14.43
CA GLN A 34 2.33 7.66 -15.54
C GLN A 34 3.82 7.37 -15.75
N ARG A 35 4.15 6.11 -16.00
CA ARG A 35 5.49 5.65 -16.36
C ARG A 35 5.38 4.75 -17.60
N PRO A 36 6.44 4.61 -18.39
CA PRO A 36 6.46 3.62 -19.46
C PRO A 36 6.10 2.23 -18.90
N GLY A 37 5.05 1.62 -19.45
CA GLY A 37 4.56 0.28 -19.09
C GLY A 37 3.74 0.15 -17.79
N HIS A 38 3.55 1.21 -17.01
CA HIS A 38 2.70 1.14 -15.80
C HIS A 38 2.23 2.50 -15.29
N VAL A 39 1.10 2.50 -14.58
CA VAL A 39 0.61 3.63 -13.79
C VAL A 39 1.03 3.44 -12.34
N MET A 40 1.72 4.42 -11.79
CA MET A 40 2.10 4.46 -10.38
C MET A 40 1.18 5.42 -9.63
N ARG A 41 0.57 4.96 -8.53
CA ARG A 41 -0.23 5.82 -7.64
C ARG A 41 0.40 5.86 -6.26
N ILE A 42 0.66 7.07 -5.79
CA ILE A 42 1.10 7.31 -4.41
C ILE A 42 -0.12 7.62 -3.58
N ARG A 43 -0.23 6.96 -2.44
CA ARG A 43 -1.35 7.06 -1.50
C ARG A 43 -0.81 7.37 -0.11
N ALA A 44 -1.59 8.03 0.72
CA ALA A 44 -1.25 8.25 2.11
C ALA A 44 -2.32 7.65 3.02
N CYS A 45 -1.89 6.95 4.06
CA CYS A 45 -2.81 6.48 5.09
C CYS A 45 -3.39 7.69 5.85
N ARG A 46 -4.73 7.77 5.94
CA ARG A 46 -5.40 8.83 6.71
C ARG A 46 -5.09 8.78 8.21
N HIS A 47 -4.79 7.59 8.75
CA HIS A 47 -4.59 7.39 10.18
C HIS A 47 -3.15 7.70 10.63
N CYS A 48 -2.13 7.22 9.93
CA CYS A 48 -0.72 7.38 10.35
C CYS A 48 0.15 8.15 9.35
N GLY A 49 -0.41 8.65 8.25
CA GLY A 49 0.33 9.40 7.22
C GLY A 49 1.28 8.56 6.36
N ARG A 50 1.45 7.25 6.65
CA ARG A 50 2.37 6.37 5.91
C ARG A 50 2.04 6.37 4.41
N ARG A 51 3.05 6.63 3.58
CA ARG A 51 2.92 6.56 2.11
C ARG A 51 2.93 5.11 1.62
N VAL A 52 2.03 4.80 0.70
CA VAL A 52 1.90 3.50 0.04
C VAL A 52 1.91 3.70 -1.46
N THR A 53 2.77 2.95 -2.15
CA THR A 53 2.91 2.99 -3.60
C THR A 53 2.21 1.78 -4.20
N THR A 54 1.26 2.02 -5.12
CA THR A 54 0.64 0.96 -5.93
C THR A 54 1.05 1.13 -7.39
N ARG A 55 1.36 0.03 -8.06
CA ARG A 55 1.70 0.00 -9.50
C ARG A 55 0.67 -0.86 -10.22
N GLU A 56 0.16 -0.37 -11.33
CA GLU A 56 -0.76 -1.06 -12.21
C GLU A 56 -0.11 -1.15 -13.60
N ARG A 57 0.07 -2.37 -14.13
CA ARG A 57 0.62 -2.55 -15.48
C ARG A 57 -0.43 -2.15 -16.51
N LEU A 58 0.00 -1.43 -17.54
CA LEU A 58 -0.83 -1.19 -18.72
C LEU A 58 -0.83 -2.51 -19.52
N GLN A 59 -2.00 -3.05 -19.82
CA GLN A 59 -2.19 -4.25 -20.65
C GLN A 59 -2.33 -3.85 -22.11
#